data_AF-A0A4S4KGM0-F1
#
_entry.id   AF-A0A4S4KGM0-F1
#
_cell.length_a   1.000
_cell.length_b   1.000
_cell.length_c   1.000
_cell.angle_alpha   90.00
_cell.angle_beta   90.00
_cell.angle_gamma   90.00
#
_symmetry.space_group_name_H-M   'P 1'
#
loop_
_entity.id
_entity.type
_entity.pdbx_description
1 polymer ?
#
loop_
_entity_poly.entity_id
_entity_poly.type
_entity_poly.pdbx_seq_one_letter_code
_entity_poly.pdbx_strand_id
1 'polypeptide(L)'
;MMKALITQADHTAKVQDIPVPTIDDDEILVHTVALAQNPTDWKCTRNVLVYSPDYYLLHLLVIKRVTNAGTICGCDWSGYVVETGKSVTSLSVGDHVAGFVQGGTYTDRGAYAEYVKTPAELAWRVPDGTLSHEEAATMGCGFWTAVQALFHPTRLALVEPPAKVDKDEWILIYGGSGSVGMFAIQLAHLAGYKVVTTASPRNLELCKSLGADAVFDYNDPDVVNQIKEATNDSLHKALDANSLESSQRITVQSLAPGPGKVISILGVHEQVAELRDDVKIQPTLIYTSLGRAFSNRPACPEDRSHMAEFLKKVPGLVSELRRKEALLITTYRLAKFITRAPVHPSITAMSPDIPKTMKALVTQADKTAKVQDIPVPTIDDDEVLVRTVALAQNPTDWKFIKNITNVGTICGCDWSGYVAQVGKNVSNPSVGDHVAGFVQGGTYTDRGAYAEYVKTPAELVWKVPDQTLSHEEAATMGCSFWTAAQALFHPTRLALVEPPAKVDKEEWVMIYGGSGKCLSFEEL
;
A
#
# COMPACT_ATOMS: atom_id res chain seq x y z
N MET A 1 -4.47 -3.22 -31.56
CA MET A 1 -4.29 -2.06 -30.66
C MET A 1 -4.48 -2.54 -29.24
N MET A 2 -3.89 -1.86 -28.27
CA MET A 2 -4.07 -2.06 -26.83
C MET A 2 -4.14 -0.71 -26.14
N LYS A 3 -4.77 -0.66 -24.97
CA LYS A 3 -4.77 0.51 -24.10
C LYS A 3 -3.56 0.49 -23.18
N ALA A 4 -2.94 1.66 -23.01
CA ALA A 4 -1.79 1.87 -22.14
C ALA A 4 -1.81 3.26 -21.50
N LEU A 5 -1.28 3.38 -20.28
CA LEU A 5 -1.07 4.67 -19.62
C LEU A 5 0.25 5.29 -20.09
N ILE A 6 0.16 6.39 -20.83
CA ILE A 6 1.29 7.04 -21.51
C ILE A 6 1.68 8.35 -20.83
N THR A 7 2.98 8.55 -20.56
CA THR A 7 3.53 9.82 -20.06
C THR A 7 3.34 10.97 -21.06
N GLN A 8 2.98 12.15 -20.56
CA GLN A 8 2.73 13.34 -21.37
C GLN A 8 3.78 14.42 -21.12
N ALA A 9 3.96 15.32 -22.09
CA ALA A 9 4.91 16.43 -21.98
C ALA A 9 4.55 17.46 -20.89
N ASP A 10 3.30 17.47 -20.43
CA ASP A 10 2.73 18.39 -19.43
C ASP A 10 2.78 17.85 -17.98
N HIS A 11 3.66 16.87 -17.73
CA HIS A 11 3.81 16.20 -16.42
C HIS A 11 2.57 15.38 -15.98
N THR A 12 1.73 14.97 -16.93
CA THR A 12 0.59 14.05 -16.69
C THR A 12 0.82 12.68 -17.33
N ALA A 13 -0.13 11.76 -17.13
CA ALA A 13 -0.23 10.53 -17.90
C ALA A 13 -1.67 10.33 -18.38
N LYS A 14 -1.86 9.77 -19.58
CA LYS A 14 -3.17 9.57 -20.20
C LYS A 14 -3.27 8.17 -20.78
N VAL A 15 -4.46 7.57 -20.68
CA VAL A 15 -4.75 6.30 -21.35
C VAL A 15 -4.86 6.58 -22.85
N GLN A 16 -4.17 5.79 -23.66
CA GLN A 16 -4.18 5.89 -25.13
C GLN A 16 -4.22 4.50 -25.76
N ASP A 17 -4.86 4.40 -26.92
CA ASP A 17 -4.74 3.24 -27.80
C ASP A 17 -3.40 3.28 -28.54
N ILE A 18 -2.58 2.25 -28.35
CA ILE A 18 -1.28 2.07 -29.01
C ILE A 18 -1.21 0.68 -29.68
N PRO A 19 -0.28 0.44 -30.62
CA PRO A 19 -0.07 -0.91 -31.14
C PRO A 19 0.34 -1.90 -30.02
N VAL A 20 -0.12 -3.14 -30.13
CA VAL A 20 0.42 -4.23 -29.29
C VAL A 20 1.88 -4.43 -29.69
N PRO A 21 2.83 -4.49 -28.73
CA PRO A 21 4.24 -4.59 -29.06
C PRO A 21 4.57 -5.98 -29.62
N THR A 22 5.47 -6.04 -30.60
CA THR A 22 6.02 -7.32 -31.09
C THR A 22 7.10 -7.82 -30.14
N ILE A 23 7.21 -9.14 -30.00
CA ILE A 23 8.22 -9.79 -29.15
C ILE A 23 9.43 -10.26 -29.96
N ASP A 24 10.61 -10.21 -29.34
CA ASP A 24 11.83 -10.82 -29.86
C ASP A 24 11.84 -12.35 -29.60
N ASP A 25 12.79 -13.07 -30.19
CA ASP A 25 12.85 -14.54 -30.12
C ASP A 25 13.00 -15.09 -28.68
N ASP A 26 13.52 -14.31 -27.73
CA ASP A 26 13.70 -14.67 -26.31
C ASP A 26 12.65 -14.05 -25.37
N GLU A 27 11.67 -13.34 -25.92
CA GLU A 27 10.64 -12.62 -25.15
C GLU A 27 9.30 -13.36 -25.13
N ILE A 28 8.46 -12.97 -24.17
CA ILE A 28 7.05 -13.35 -24.10
C ILE A 28 6.17 -12.10 -24.17
N LEU A 29 4.95 -12.26 -24.68
CA LEU A 29 3.88 -11.28 -24.56
C LEU A 29 2.90 -11.78 -23.51
N VAL A 30 2.56 -10.92 -22.56
CA VAL A 30 1.66 -11.24 -21.44
C VAL A 30 0.45 -10.33 -21.49
N HIS A 31 -0.75 -10.91 -21.46
CA HIS A 31 -1.98 -10.16 -21.18
C HIS A 31 -2.06 -9.89 -19.68
N THR A 32 -1.96 -8.63 -19.29
CA THR A 32 -1.90 -8.23 -17.88
C THR A 32 -3.28 -8.39 -17.22
N VAL A 33 -3.29 -8.87 -15.98
CA VAL A 33 -4.51 -9.06 -15.18
C VAL A 33 -4.46 -8.18 -13.94
N ALA A 34 -3.29 -8.08 -13.29
CA ALA A 34 -3.09 -7.24 -12.13
C ALA A 34 -1.76 -6.48 -12.21
N LEU A 35 -1.73 -5.32 -11.55
CA LEU A 35 -0.63 -4.36 -11.54
C LEU A 35 -0.35 -3.94 -10.10
N ALA A 36 0.90 -3.64 -9.77
CA ALA A 36 1.26 -3.01 -8.49
C ALA A 36 1.93 -1.65 -8.71
N GLN A 37 1.69 -0.73 -7.77
CA GLN A 37 2.22 0.62 -7.84
C GLN A 37 3.48 0.79 -7.00
N ASN A 38 4.45 1.50 -7.56
CA ASN A 38 5.72 1.80 -6.96
C ASN A 38 5.96 3.33 -6.93
N PRO A 39 6.77 3.84 -5.98
CA PRO A 39 7.15 5.25 -5.97
C PRO A 39 7.79 5.74 -7.28
N THR A 40 8.42 4.85 -8.04
CA THR A 40 9.00 5.17 -9.36
C THR A 40 7.95 5.52 -10.42
N ASP A 41 6.73 4.98 -10.31
CA ASP A 41 5.68 5.12 -11.34
C ASP A 41 5.11 6.54 -11.39
N TRP A 42 5.00 7.22 -10.24
CA TRP A 42 4.62 8.64 -10.23
C TRP A 42 5.83 9.56 -10.46
N LYS A 43 7.04 9.13 -10.10
CA LYS A 43 8.26 9.92 -10.35
C LYS A 43 8.55 10.06 -11.84
N CYS A 44 8.22 9.04 -12.65
CA CYS A 44 8.43 9.08 -14.10
C CYS A 44 7.50 10.07 -14.80
N THR A 45 6.30 10.35 -14.29
CA THR A 45 5.37 11.33 -14.87
C THR A 45 5.78 12.77 -14.58
N ARG A 46 6.54 13.01 -13.50
CA ARG A 46 7.02 14.35 -13.11
C ARG A 46 8.46 14.65 -13.52
N ASN A 47 9.11 13.77 -14.27
CA ASN A 47 10.54 13.79 -14.58
C ASN A 47 11.45 13.96 -13.34
N VAL A 48 11.04 13.36 -12.21
CA VAL A 48 11.83 13.32 -10.96
C VAL A 48 12.84 12.16 -10.98
N LEU A 49 12.87 11.38 -12.05
CA LEU A 49 13.81 10.28 -12.26
C LEU A 49 15.08 10.77 -12.96
N VAL A 50 15.89 11.60 -12.29
CA VAL A 50 17.29 11.79 -12.70
C VAL A 50 18.19 11.45 -11.53
N TYR A 51 18.72 10.23 -11.59
CA TYR A 51 19.66 9.61 -10.64
C TYR A 51 21.07 10.24 -10.70
N SER A 52 21.17 11.56 -10.47
CA SER A 52 22.46 12.26 -10.36
C SER A 52 22.76 12.64 -8.90
N PRO A 53 24.00 12.45 -8.41
CA PRO A 53 24.45 12.92 -7.10
C PRO A 53 24.28 14.44 -6.88
N ASP A 54 24.28 15.24 -7.95
CA ASP A 54 24.27 16.72 -7.89
C ASP A 54 22.90 17.37 -7.61
N TYR A 55 21.95 16.61 -7.04
CA TYR A 55 20.51 16.92 -7.13
C TYR A 55 20.02 18.14 -6.34
N TYR A 56 20.81 18.66 -5.39
CA TYR A 56 20.37 19.80 -4.57
C TYR A 56 20.46 21.16 -5.29
N LEU A 57 21.41 21.34 -6.22
CA LEU A 57 21.62 22.64 -6.91
C LEU A 57 20.83 22.79 -8.21
N LEU A 58 20.50 21.68 -8.88
CA LEU A 58 19.78 21.71 -10.17
C LEU A 58 18.25 21.82 -10.03
N HIS A 59 17.74 21.65 -8.80
CA HIS A 59 16.31 21.67 -8.45
C HIS A 59 15.61 22.99 -8.81
N LEU A 60 16.35 24.10 -8.93
CA LEU A 60 15.78 25.42 -9.25
C LEU A 60 15.74 25.73 -10.76
N LEU A 61 16.44 24.97 -11.61
CA LEU A 61 16.64 25.35 -13.03
C LEU A 61 16.04 24.36 -14.05
N VAL A 62 15.80 23.09 -13.70
CA VAL A 62 15.54 22.01 -14.72
C VAL A 62 14.14 21.37 -14.64
N ILE A 63 13.24 21.83 -13.77
CA ILE A 63 11.84 21.36 -13.64
C ILE A 63 11.01 21.52 -14.95
N LYS A 64 11.52 22.22 -15.98
CA LYS A 64 10.72 22.65 -17.14
C LYS A 64 10.61 21.68 -18.33
N ARG A 65 11.23 20.49 -18.33
CA ARG A 65 11.09 19.56 -19.49
C ARG A 65 10.89 18.12 -19.03
N VAL A 66 9.77 17.50 -19.45
CA VAL A 66 9.57 16.04 -19.42
C VAL A 66 10.29 15.43 -20.61
N THR A 67 11.34 14.63 -20.36
CA THR A 67 12.17 14.05 -21.43
C THR A 67 11.70 12.68 -21.90
N ASN A 68 10.69 12.10 -21.25
CA ASN A 68 10.17 10.76 -21.50
C ASN A 68 8.70 10.78 -21.97
N ALA A 69 8.19 11.86 -22.56
CA ALA A 69 6.82 11.87 -23.09
C ALA A 69 6.65 10.79 -24.18
N GLY A 70 5.50 10.10 -24.18
CA GLY A 70 5.20 9.02 -25.12
C GLY A 70 5.59 7.61 -24.64
N THR A 71 6.13 7.47 -23.44
CA THR A 71 6.51 6.16 -22.86
C THR A 71 5.39 5.52 -22.04
N ILE A 72 5.37 4.19 -21.96
CA ILE A 72 4.37 3.44 -21.19
C ILE A 72 4.75 3.44 -19.70
N CYS A 73 3.82 3.81 -18.81
CA CYS A 73 4.02 3.82 -17.36
C CYS A 73 4.01 2.42 -16.72
N GLY A 74 4.40 2.35 -15.44
CA GLY A 74 4.20 1.17 -14.60
C GLY A 74 5.32 0.15 -14.67
N CYS A 75 5.64 -0.46 -13.53
CA CYS A 75 6.69 -1.46 -13.44
C CYS A 75 6.19 -2.87 -13.20
N ASP A 76 5.29 -3.08 -12.25
CA ASP A 76 4.97 -4.42 -11.74
C ASP A 76 3.69 -4.98 -12.35
N TRP A 77 3.71 -6.26 -12.73
CA TRP A 77 2.60 -6.92 -13.40
C TRP A 77 2.49 -8.41 -13.04
N SER A 78 1.27 -8.94 -13.19
CA SER A 78 0.99 -10.36 -13.31
C SER A 78 -0.10 -10.59 -14.37
N GLY A 79 -0.02 -11.70 -15.09
CA GLY A 79 -0.95 -12.00 -16.17
C GLY A 79 -0.74 -13.38 -16.77
N TYR A 80 -1.32 -13.59 -17.96
CA TYR A 80 -1.19 -14.83 -18.72
C TYR A 80 -0.31 -14.64 -19.95
N VAL A 81 0.59 -15.58 -20.21
CA VAL A 81 1.36 -15.61 -21.46
C VAL A 81 0.38 -15.81 -22.63
N VAL A 82 0.43 -14.93 -23.63
CA VAL A 82 -0.40 -15.02 -24.85
C VAL A 82 0.42 -15.29 -26.11
N GLU A 83 1.72 -15.01 -26.08
CA GLU A 83 2.65 -15.28 -27.18
C GLU A 83 4.05 -15.54 -26.63
N THR A 84 4.81 -16.42 -27.29
CA THR A 84 6.18 -16.78 -26.94
C THR A 84 7.10 -16.65 -28.15
N GLY A 85 8.28 -16.06 -27.94
CA GLY A 85 9.35 -16.04 -28.93
C GLY A 85 9.88 -17.45 -29.23
N LYS A 86 10.52 -17.63 -30.40
CA LYS A 86 10.93 -18.95 -30.90
C LYS A 86 11.99 -19.66 -30.06
N SER A 87 12.74 -18.92 -29.25
CA SER A 87 13.79 -19.44 -28.37
C SER A 87 13.29 -19.71 -26.95
N VAL A 88 12.04 -19.35 -26.64
CA VAL A 88 11.45 -19.55 -25.32
C VAL A 88 11.06 -21.01 -25.14
N THR A 89 11.62 -21.65 -24.10
CA THR A 89 11.33 -23.05 -23.74
C THR A 89 10.83 -23.22 -22.31
N SER A 90 11.02 -22.21 -21.47
CA SER A 90 10.69 -22.23 -20.03
C SER A 90 9.23 -21.90 -19.72
N LEU A 91 8.52 -21.24 -20.64
CA LEU A 91 7.16 -20.74 -20.48
C LEU A 91 6.33 -21.05 -21.72
N SER A 92 5.03 -21.25 -21.53
CA SER A 92 4.07 -21.57 -22.58
C SER A 92 2.87 -20.62 -22.55
N VAL A 93 2.20 -20.45 -23.69
CA VAL A 93 0.91 -19.74 -23.77
C VAL A 93 -0.07 -20.34 -22.75
N GLY A 94 -0.72 -19.46 -21.97
CA GLY A 94 -1.62 -19.82 -20.88
C GLY A 94 -0.97 -19.87 -19.50
N ASP A 95 0.36 -19.83 -19.38
CA ASP A 95 1.02 -19.80 -18.07
C ASP A 95 0.67 -18.52 -17.29
N HIS A 96 0.32 -18.67 -16.01
CA HIS A 96 0.23 -17.56 -15.05
C HIS A 96 1.65 -17.15 -14.64
N VAL A 97 2.01 -15.93 -15.01
CA VAL A 97 3.34 -15.36 -14.78
C VAL A 97 3.28 -14.01 -14.08
N ALA A 98 4.39 -13.63 -13.46
CA ALA A 98 4.59 -12.31 -12.89
C ALA A 98 6.03 -11.84 -13.09
N GLY A 99 6.23 -10.53 -12.97
CA GLY A 99 7.53 -9.90 -13.13
C GLY A 99 7.45 -8.39 -12.99
N PHE A 100 8.52 -7.72 -13.39
CA PHE A 100 8.55 -6.27 -13.50
C PHE A 100 9.28 -5.81 -14.76
N VAL A 101 8.98 -4.60 -15.20
CA VAL A 101 9.65 -3.88 -16.27
C VAL A 101 10.00 -2.47 -15.81
N GLN A 102 10.77 -1.72 -16.60
CA GLN A 102 11.05 -0.31 -16.31
C GLN A 102 10.02 0.60 -16.99
N GLY A 103 9.01 1.01 -16.23
CA GLY A 103 8.01 1.97 -16.69
C GLY A 103 8.57 3.37 -16.95
N GLY A 104 7.90 4.13 -17.79
CA GLY A 104 8.20 5.54 -18.08
C GLY A 104 9.50 5.77 -18.84
N THR A 105 10.05 4.73 -19.50
CA THR A 105 11.35 4.80 -20.20
C THR A 105 11.25 4.49 -21.68
N TYR A 106 10.34 3.60 -22.08
CA TYR A 106 10.24 3.08 -23.44
C TYR A 106 8.81 3.17 -23.96
N THR A 107 8.64 3.23 -25.28
CA THR A 107 7.33 3.38 -25.93
C THR A 107 6.61 2.05 -26.15
N ASP A 108 7.29 0.92 -25.99
CA ASP A 108 6.79 -0.43 -26.30
C ASP A 108 6.78 -1.37 -25.07
N ARG A 109 7.14 -0.87 -23.88
CA ARG A 109 7.25 -1.66 -22.66
C ARG A 109 6.98 -0.80 -21.42
N GLY A 110 6.09 -1.29 -20.58
CA GLY A 110 5.62 -0.71 -19.32
C GLY A 110 4.43 -1.53 -18.83
N ALA A 111 4.28 -1.68 -17.51
CA ALA A 111 3.29 -2.58 -16.94
C ALA A 111 1.85 -2.05 -17.04
N TYR A 112 1.64 -0.73 -17.03
CA TYR A 112 0.31 -0.13 -17.07
C TYR A 112 -0.25 -0.12 -18.51
N ALA A 113 -0.38 -1.30 -19.08
CA ALA A 113 -0.90 -1.58 -20.40
C ALA A 113 -1.58 -2.96 -20.41
N GLU A 114 -2.54 -3.19 -21.31
CA GLU A 114 -3.23 -4.49 -21.42
C GLU A 114 -2.27 -5.63 -21.82
N TYR A 115 -1.18 -5.30 -22.53
CA TYR A 115 -0.12 -6.26 -22.83
C TYR A 115 1.25 -5.70 -22.46
N VAL A 116 2.08 -6.56 -21.89
CA VAL A 116 3.48 -6.26 -21.57
C VAL A 116 4.38 -7.30 -22.23
N LYS A 117 5.46 -6.83 -22.87
CA LYS A 117 6.54 -7.68 -23.35
C LYS A 117 7.71 -7.70 -22.37
N THR A 118 8.31 -8.87 -22.17
CA THR A 118 9.50 -9.04 -21.34
C THR A 118 10.33 -10.24 -21.81
N PRO A 119 11.66 -10.25 -21.60
CA PRO A 119 12.44 -11.48 -21.75
C PRO A 119 11.89 -12.60 -20.88
N ALA A 120 11.72 -13.80 -21.44
CA ALA A 120 11.11 -14.94 -20.76
C ALA A 120 11.85 -15.32 -19.48
N GLU A 121 13.18 -15.19 -19.48
CA GLU A 121 14.04 -15.48 -18.32
C GLU A 121 13.90 -14.48 -17.17
N LEU A 122 13.24 -13.34 -17.38
CA LEU A 122 12.99 -12.31 -16.37
C LEU A 122 11.54 -12.33 -15.83
N ALA A 123 10.75 -13.30 -16.26
CA ALA A 123 9.45 -13.61 -15.69
C ALA A 123 9.55 -14.92 -14.89
N TRP A 124 8.71 -15.05 -13.86
CA TRP A 124 8.55 -16.31 -13.16
C TRP A 124 7.13 -16.83 -13.30
N ARG A 125 7.01 -18.16 -13.42
CA ARG A 125 5.73 -18.86 -13.39
C ARG A 125 5.24 -18.96 -11.96
N VAL A 126 4.03 -18.46 -11.73
CA VAL A 126 3.35 -18.58 -10.43
C VAL A 126 2.88 -20.02 -10.28
N PRO A 127 3.25 -20.73 -9.19
CA PRO A 127 2.76 -22.09 -8.98
C PRO A 127 1.23 -22.11 -8.79
N ASP A 128 0.57 -23.07 -9.43
CA ASP A 128 -0.88 -23.20 -9.38
C ASP A 128 -1.41 -23.30 -7.94
N GLY A 129 -2.48 -22.57 -7.65
CA GLY A 129 -3.13 -22.56 -6.34
C GLY A 129 -2.33 -21.88 -5.22
N THR A 130 -1.22 -21.19 -5.52
CA THR A 130 -0.43 -20.48 -4.51
C THR A 130 -0.79 -19.00 -4.37
N LEU A 131 -0.78 -18.23 -5.47
CA LEU A 131 -1.04 -16.79 -5.47
C LEU A 131 -2.09 -16.40 -6.50
N SER A 132 -2.89 -15.38 -6.19
CA SER A 132 -3.68 -14.67 -7.21
C SER A 132 -2.78 -13.76 -8.06
N HIS A 133 -3.34 -13.18 -9.14
CA HIS A 133 -2.62 -12.17 -9.92
C HIS A 133 -2.29 -10.93 -9.09
N GLU A 134 -3.21 -10.46 -8.25
CA GLU A 134 -3.01 -9.29 -7.39
C GLU A 134 -1.87 -9.50 -6.40
N GLU A 135 -1.79 -10.68 -5.79
CA GLU A 135 -0.71 -11.06 -4.89
C GLU A 135 0.62 -11.18 -5.65
N ALA A 136 0.64 -11.88 -6.79
CA ALA A 136 1.85 -12.09 -7.57
C ALA A 136 2.41 -10.77 -8.15
N ALA A 137 1.53 -9.83 -8.55
CA ALA A 137 1.92 -8.52 -9.04
C ALA A 137 2.69 -7.69 -7.99
N THR A 138 2.54 -7.96 -6.69
CA THR A 138 3.32 -7.28 -5.64
C THR A 138 4.76 -7.75 -5.53
N MET A 139 5.10 -8.91 -6.13
CA MET A 139 6.45 -9.47 -6.15
C MET A 139 7.27 -8.96 -7.36
N GLY A 140 7.10 -7.68 -7.70
CA GLY A 140 7.87 -6.98 -8.71
C GLY A 140 9.05 -6.21 -8.11
N CYS A 141 9.14 -4.91 -8.37
CA CYS A 141 10.26 -4.03 -8.01
C CYS A 141 10.70 -4.17 -6.56
N GLY A 142 9.75 -4.21 -5.62
CA GLY A 142 10.05 -4.31 -4.19
C GLY A 142 10.80 -5.60 -3.82
N PHE A 143 10.27 -6.73 -4.27
CA PHE A 143 10.86 -8.05 -4.05
C PHE A 143 12.24 -8.16 -4.70
N TRP A 144 12.35 -7.78 -5.98
CA TRP A 144 13.61 -7.89 -6.72
C TRP A 144 14.69 -6.94 -6.21
N THR A 145 14.32 -5.75 -5.74
CA THR A 145 15.27 -4.84 -5.06
C THR A 145 15.83 -5.47 -3.79
N ALA A 146 14.98 -6.14 -2.99
CA ALA A 146 15.43 -6.84 -1.79
C ALA A 146 16.38 -8.00 -2.15
N VAL A 147 16.03 -8.83 -3.14
CA VAL A 147 16.88 -9.92 -3.64
C VAL A 147 18.24 -9.41 -4.09
N GLN A 148 18.28 -8.37 -4.93
CA GLN A 148 19.53 -7.80 -5.42
C GLN A 148 20.36 -7.23 -4.26
N ALA A 149 19.74 -6.49 -3.33
CA ALA A 149 20.46 -5.87 -2.22
C ALA A 149 21.07 -6.90 -1.26
N LEU A 150 20.30 -7.93 -0.88
CA LEU A 150 20.71 -8.94 0.08
C LEU A 150 21.71 -9.93 -0.52
N PHE A 151 21.46 -10.42 -1.73
CA PHE A 151 22.11 -11.65 -2.20
C PHE A 151 23.12 -11.45 -3.32
N HIS A 152 23.03 -10.36 -4.08
CA HIS A 152 23.96 -10.15 -5.20
C HIS A 152 25.43 -10.14 -4.69
N PRO A 153 26.37 -10.85 -5.35
CA PRO A 153 27.76 -11.00 -4.87
C PRO A 153 28.51 -9.68 -4.64
N THR A 154 28.15 -8.64 -5.39
CA THR A 154 28.75 -7.29 -5.25
C THR A 154 27.98 -6.38 -4.28
N ARG A 155 26.86 -6.84 -3.72
CA ARG A 155 26.03 -6.14 -2.72
C ARG A 155 26.29 -6.75 -1.34
N LEU A 156 25.30 -7.15 -0.54
CA LEU A 156 25.59 -7.72 0.79
C LEU A 156 26.13 -9.16 0.74
N ALA A 157 25.95 -9.87 -0.38
CA ALA A 157 26.43 -11.24 -0.57
C ALA A 157 26.03 -12.19 0.59
N LEU A 158 24.80 -12.06 1.07
CA LEU A 158 24.25 -12.94 2.09
C LEU A 158 24.00 -14.33 1.53
N VAL A 159 23.85 -15.31 2.42
CA VAL A 159 23.40 -16.66 2.07
C VAL A 159 21.99 -16.58 1.47
N GLU A 160 21.79 -17.14 0.29
CA GLU A 160 20.49 -17.17 -0.40
C GLU A 160 19.60 -18.31 0.12
N PRO A 161 18.30 -18.06 0.38
CA PRO A 161 17.37 -19.14 0.66
C PRO A 161 17.26 -20.10 -0.55
N PRO A 162 17.02 -21.41 -0.32
CA PRO A 162 16.64 -22.02 0.95
C PRO A 162 17.81 -22.39 1.88
N ALA A 163 19.06 -22.08 1.50
CA ALA A 163 20.19 -22.25 2.40
C ALA A 163 20.09 -21.28 3.58
N LYS A 164 20.70 -21.65 4.70
CA LYS A 164 20.69 -20.85 5.93
C LYS A 164 22.10 -20.51 6.36
N VAL A 165 22.28 -19.35 6.97
CA VAL A 165 23.52 -18.98 7.66
C VAL A 165 23.73 -19.93 8.85
N ASP A 166 24.98 -20.35 9.07
CA ASP A 166 25.34 -21.32 10.11
C ASP A 166 25.47 -20.70 11.51
N LYS A 167 25.35 -19.38 11.62
CA LYS A 167 25.57 -18.60 12.85
C LYS A 167 24.47 -17.58 13.04
N ASP A 168 24.25 -17.16 14.28
CA ASP A 168 23.35 -16.06 14.65
C ASP A 168 23.94 -14.71 14.20
N GLU A 169 23.99 -14.46 12.89
CA GLU A 169 24.45 -13.21 12.29
C GLU A 169 23.30 -12.21 12.20
N TRP A 170 23.51 -11.00 12.72
CA TRP A 170 22.53 -9.91 12.65
C TRP A 170 22.63 -9.14 11.34
N ILE A 171 21.47 -8.71 10.83
CA ILE A 171 21.34 -7.71 9.77
C ILE A 171 20.35 -6.62 10.19
N LEU A 172 20.72 -5.37 9.87
CA LEU A 172 19.80 -4.24 9.98
C LEU A 172 19.08 -4.01 8.65
N ILE A 173 17.76 -3.94 8.70
CA ILE A 173 16.92 -3.51 7.58
C ILE A 173 16.23 -2.22 8.00
N TYR A 174 16.72 -1.06 7.57
CA TYR A 174 16.05 0.20 7.88
C TYR A 174 14.80 0.36 6.98
N GLY A 175 13.66 0.71 7.58
CA GLY A 175 12.40 0.91 6.85
C GLY A 175 11.60 -0.37 6.58
N GLY A 176 11.47 -1.22 7.60
CA GLY A 176 10.89 -2.56 7.52
C GLY A 176 9.43 -2.64 7.05
N SER A 177 8.66 -1.56 7.22
CA SER A 177 7.25 -1.51 6.81
C SER A 177 7.02 -0.98 5.38
N GLY A 178 8.08 -0.70 4.63
CA GLY A 178 7.99 -0.40 3.19
C GLY A 178 8.12 -1.68 2.35
N SER A 179 7.64 -1.67 1.11
CA SER A 179 7.62 -2.86 0.23
C SER A 179 8.96 -3.61 0.19
N VAL A 180 10.07 -2.92 -0.09
CA VAL A 180 11.41 -3.54 -0.09
C VAL A 180 11.78 -4.10 1.29
N GLY A 181 11.55 -3.33 2.36
CA GLY A 181 11.88 -3.74 3.72
C GLY A 181 11.12 -5.00 4.15
N MET A 182 9.83 -5.10 3.80
CA MET A 182 8.99 -6.24 4.13
C MET A 182 9.47 -7.54 3.46
N PHE A 183 9.86 -7.47 2.18
CA PHE A 183 10.45 -8.62 1.50
C PHE A 183 11.85 -8.94 2.05
N ALA A 184 12.64 -7.91 2.35
CA ALA A 184 13.98 -8.11 2.90
C ALA A 184 13.96 -8.80 4.27
N ILE A 185 13.02 -8.44 5.17
CA ILE A 185 12.85 -9.10 6.47
C ILE A 185 12.57 -10.59 6.28
N GLN A 186 11.59 -10.92 5.44
CA GLN A 186 11.20 -12.31 5.19
C GLN A 186 12.36 -13.10 4.57
N LEU A 187 13.04 -12.54 3.56
CA LEU A 187 14.15 -13.20 2.87
C LEU A 187 15.35 -13.43 3.79
N ALA A 188 15.71 -12.45 4.62
CA ALA A 188 16.79 -12.58 5.59
C ALA A 188 16.44 -13.60 6.69
N HIS A 189 15.21 -13.56 7.21
CA HIS A 189 14.72 -14.53 8.17
C HIS A 189 14.74 -15.97 7.61
N LEU A 190 14.33 -16.16 6.35
CA LEU A 190 14.37 -17.47 5.69
C LEU A 190 15.78 -18.00 5.48
N ALA A 191 16.71 -17.10 5.19
CA ALA A 191 18.14 -17.39 5.14
C ALA A 191 18.77 -17.56 6.54
N GLY A 192 17.98 -17.51 7.63
CA GLY A 192 18.42 -17.79 9.00
C GLY A 192 19.10 -16.63 9.72
N TYR A 193 19.12 -15.42 9.15
CA TYR A 193 19.69 -14.25 9.82
C TYR A 193 18.79 -13.76 10.95
N LYS A 194 19.42 -13.17 11.98
CA LYS A 194 18.72 -12.36 12.98
C LYS A 194 18.43 -10.98 12.41
N VAL A 195 17.18 -10.56 12.43
CA VAL A 195 16.74 -9.33 11.75
C VAL A 195 16.37 -8.27 12.77
N VAL A 196 17.10 -7.16 12.78
CA VAL A 196 16.67 -5.92 13.43
C VAL A 196 16.18 -4.95 12.36
N THR A 197 15.06 -4.26 12.62
CA THR A 197 14.47 -3.33 11.64
C THR A 197 13.89 -2.09 12.32
N THR A 198 13.59 -1.08 11.52
CA THR A 198 12.96 0.17 11.98
C THR A 198 11.64 0.42 11.25
N ALA A 199 10.63 0.91 11.97
CA ALA A 199 9.32 1.25 11.41
C ALA A 199 8.60 2.27 12.29
N SER A 200 7.50 2.86 11.82
CA SER A 200 6.65 3.68 12.72
C SER A 200 5.93 2.78 13.74
N PRO A 201 5.56 3.27 14.94
CA PRO A 201 5.02 2.46 16.03
C PRO A 201 3.82 1.56 15.62
N ARG A 202 2.97 2.07 14.73
CA ARG A 202 1.81 1.32 14.22
C ARG A 202 2.16 0.06 13.40
N ASN A 203 3.40 -0.07 12.95
CA ASN A 203 3.88 -1.14 12.08
C ASN A 203 4.86 -2.11 12.77
N LEU A 204 5.08 -1.98 14.08
CA LEU A 204 6.03 -2.83 14.80
C LEU A 204 5.60 -4.31 14.77
N GLU A 205 4.34 -4.58 15.09
CA GLU A 205 3.79 -5.95 15.07
C GLU A 205 3.75 -6.53 13.65
N LEU A 206 3.52 -5.69 12.63
CA LEU A 206 3.66 -6.13 11.24
C LEU A 206 5.10 -6.62 10.99
N CYS A 207 6.12 -5.82 11.31
CA CYS A 207 7.51 -6.18 11.06
C CYS A 207 7.93 -7.45 11.83
N LYS A 208 7.48 -7.61 13.09
CA LYS A 208 7.69 -8.85 13.85
C LYS A 208 7.05 -10.06 13.17
N SER A 209 5.79 -9.91 12.71
CA SER A 209 5.07 -10.99 12.02
C SER A 209 5.74 -11.44 10.71
N LEU A 210 6.58 -10.58 10.11
CA LEU A 210 7.35 -10.87 8.90
C LEU A 210 8.67 -11.62 9.20
N GLY A 211 9.05 -11.76 10.48
CA GLY A 211 10.27 -12.45 10.90
C GLY A 211 11.35 -11.54 11.51
N ALA A 212 11.05 -10.27 11.83
CA ALA A 212 11.99 -9.43 12.55
C ALA A 212 12.12 -9.86 14.02
N ASP A 213 13.35 -10.06 14.50
CA ASP A 213 13.67 -10.38 15.89
C ASP A 213 13.60 -9.13 16.79
N ALA A 214 13.90 -7.95 16.25
CA ALA A 214 13.79 -6.66 16.95
C ALA A 214 13.27 -5.56 16.01
N VAL A 215 12.39 -4.70 16.53
CA VAL A 215 11.79 -3.60 15.76
C VAL A 215 11.73 -2.33 16.60
N PHE A 216 12.28 -1.23 16.08
CA PHE A 216 12.36 0.05 16.78
C PHE A 216 11.71 1.20 16.00
N ASP A 217 11.21 2.22 16.72
CA ASP A 217 10.73 3.46 16.09
C ASP A 217 11.91 4.26 15.56
N TYR A 218 11.95 4.52 14.26
CA TYR A 218 13.00 5.34 13.66
C TYR A 218 12.96 6.82 14.10
N ASN A 219 11.88 7.28 14.74
CA ASN A 219 11.78 8.63 15.29
C ASN A 219 12.29 8.72 16.74
N ASP A 220 12.57 7.59 17.39
CA ASP A 220 13.13 7.59 18.73
C ASP A 220 14.56 8.15 18.66
N PRO A 221 14.89 9.22 19.41
CA PRO A 221 16.25 9.76 19.44
C PRO A 221 17.31 8.76 19.90
N ASP A 222 16.91 7.69 20.61
CA ASP A 222 17.79 6.64 21.11
C ASP A 222 17.84 5.38 20.23
N VAL A 223 17.20 5.41 19.04
CA VAL A 223 17.07 4.24 18.16
C VAL A 223 18.40 3.56 17.83
N VAL A 224 19.49 4.33 17.68
CA VAL A 224 20.83 3.79 17.40
C VAL A 224 21.32 2.94 18.56
N ASN A 225 21.16 3.39 19.80
CA ASN A 225 21.61 2.65 20.99
C ASN A 225 20.74 1.41 21.20
N GLN A 226 19.43 1.51 20.99
CA GLN A 226 18.51 0.36 21.05
C GLN A 226 18.91 -0.73 20.05
N ILE A 227 19.26 -0.36 18.82
CA ILE A 227 19.75 -1.30 17.80
C ILE A 227 21.06 -1.95 18.25
N LYS A 228 22.01 -1.17 18.78
CA LYS A 228 23.28 -1.71 19.26
C LYS A 228 23.09 -2.67 20.43
N GLU A 229 22.27 -2.32 21.41
CA GLU A 229 21.97 -3.17 22.55
C GLU A 229 21.32 -4.49 22.10
N ALA A 230 20.29 -4.43 21.25
CA ALA A 230 19.60 -5.63 20.76
C ALA A 230 20.51 -6.57 19.96
N THR A 231 21.50 -6.03 19.27
CA THR A 231 22.44 -6.80 18.44
C THR A 231 23.77 -7.10 19.14
N ASN A 232 23.92 -6.74 20.42
CA ASN A 232 25.20 -6.79 21.14
C ASN A 232 26.34 -6.09 20.37
N ASP A 233 26.03 -4.98 19.69
CA ASP A 233 26.93 -4.17 18.86
C ASP A 233 27.73 -5.02 17.84
N SER A 234 27.05 -5.97 17.17
CA SER A 234 27.67 -6.94 16.25
C SER A 234 27.30 -6.73 14.77
N LEU A 235 26.56 -5.67 14.44
CA LEU A 235 26.10 -5.40 13.07
C LEU A 235 27.25 -4.93 12.15
N HIS A 236 27.50 -5.68 11.08
CA HIS A 236 28.43 -5.28 10.01
C HIS A 236 27.75 -5.11 8.63
N LYS A 237 26.48 -5.50 8.50
CA LYS A 237 25.73 -5.45 7.24
C LYS A 237 24.37 -4.80 7.46
N ALA A 238 23.98 -3.92 6.55
CA ALA A 238 22.67 -3.31 6.57
C ALA A 238 22.11 -3.01 5.18
N LEU A 239 20.77 -2.99 5.09
CA LEU A 239 20.00 -2.48 3.98
C LEU A 239 19.23 -1.24 4.44
N ASP A 240 19.46 -0.10 3.78
CA ASP A 240 18.61 1.08 3.88
C ASP A 240 17.58 1.09 2.76
N ALA A 241 16.32 0.78 3.11
CA ALA A 241 15.18 0.72 2.20
C ALA A 241 14.42 2.06 2.05
N ASN A 242 15.02 3.19 2.47
CA ASN A 242 14.42 4.53 2.37
C ASN A 242 15.35 5.54 1.67
N SER A 243 16.65 5.47 1.96
CA SER A 243 17.72 6.27 1.33
C SER A 243 17.64 7.79 1.57
N LEU A 244 16.99 8.21 2.66
CA LEU A 244 17.09 9.59 3.14
C LEU A 244 18.43 9.80 3.84
N GLU A 245 18.86 11.05 3.96
CA GLU A 245 20.07 11.39 4.70
C GLU A 245 20.00 10.90 6.16
N SER A 246 18.86 11.10 6.81
CA SER A 246 18.61 10.63 8.18
C SER A 246 18.56 9.11 8.31
N SER A 247 18.01 8.39 7.32
CA SER A 247 17.97 6.92 7.35
C SER A 247 19.37 6.33 7.19
N GLN A 248 20.17 6.88 6.27
CA GLN A 248 21.54 6.43 6.06
C GLN A 248 22.39 6.71 7.30
N ARG A 249 22.20 7.88 7.94
CA ARG A 249 22.89 8.24 9.19
C ARG A 249 22.60 7.25 10.31
N ILE A 250 21.33 6.96 10.59
CA ILE A 250 20.95 5.95 11.60
C ILE A 250 21.57 4.59 11.25
N THR A 251 21.49 4.18 9.98
CA THR A 251 22.00 2.89 9.52
C THR A 251 23.51 2.76 9.74
N VAL A 252 24.29 3.77 9.34
CA VAL A 252 25.76 3.79 9.49
C VAL A 252 26.18 3.86 10.96
N GLN A 253 25.49 4.66 11.77
CA GLN A 253 25.80 4.80 13.19
C GLN A 253 25.45 3.55 14.00
N SER A 254 24.51 2.73 13.51
CA SER A 254 24.10 1.47 14.16
C SER A 254 25.06 0.30 13.90
N LEU A 255 26.02 0.43 12.98
CA LEU A 255 27.01 -0.62 12.74
C LEU A 255 28.06 -0.66 13.85
N ALA A 256 28.55 -1.86 14.15
CA ALA A 256 29.66 -2.13 15.05
C ALA A 256 30.96 -1.43 14.58
N PRO A 257 31.96 -1.23 15.47
CA PRO A 257 33.29 -0.79 15.06
C PRO A 257 33.95 -1.74 14.07
N GLY A 258 34.62 -1.21 13.05
CA GLY A 258 35.32 -1.98 12.01
C GLY A 258 34.56 -2.06 10.68
N PRO A 259 35.08 -2.85 9.72
CA PRO A 259 34.56 -2.87 8.35
C PRO A 259 33.06 -3.18 8.30
N GLY A 260 32.29 -2.27 7.71
CA GLY A 260 30.85 -2.40 7.55
C GLY A 260 30.40 -2.18 6.10
N LYS A 261 29.24 -2.72 5.74
CA LYS A 261 28.64 -2.51 4.41
C LYS A 261 27.16 -2.17 4.51
N VAL A 262 26.78 -1.07 3.87
CA VAL A 262 25.39 -0.63 3.74
C VAL A 262 25.00 -0.62 2.27
N ILE A 263 23.89 -1.27 1.93
CA ILE A 263 23.25 -1.09 0.63
C ILE A 263 22.10 -0.11 0.77
N SER A 264 22.11 0.95 -0.03
CA SER A 264 21.03 1.93 -0.13
C SER A 264 20.26 1.70 -1.43
N ILE A 265 18.92 1.69 -1.39
CA ILE A 265 18.11 1.42 -2.59
C ILE A 265 18.02 2.62 -3.56
N LEU A 266 18.60 3.77 -3.19
CA LEU A 266 18.76 4.96 -4.03
C LEU A 266 20.16 5.56 -3.81
N GLY A 267 20.33 6.86 -4.07
CA GLY A 267 21.61 7.57 -3.98
C GLY A 267 22.23 7.57 -2.58
N VAL A 268 23.55 7.76 -2.54
CA VAL A 268 24.33 7.90 -1.30
C VAL A 268 24.47 9.38 -0.97
N HIS A 269 24.30 9.73 0.31
CA HIS A 269 24.60 11.08 0.81
C HIS A 269 26.06 11.14 1.23
N GLU A 270 26.88 11.93 0.52
CA GLU A 270 28.33 12.00 0.72
C GLU A 270 28.69 12.35 2.17
N GLN A 271 27.98 13.32 2.75
CA GLN A 271 28.14 13.72 4.15
C GLN A 271 27.84 12.61 5.17
N VAL A 272 27.13 11.55 4.77
CA VAL A 272 26.89 10.37 5.61
C VAL A 272 28.00 9.34 5.41
N ALA A 273 28.47 9.15 4.17
CA ALA A 273 29.59 8.27 3.86
C ALA A 273 30.89 8.73 4.54
N GLU A 274 31.07 10.04 4.73
CA GLU A 274 32.22 10.63 5.42
C GLU A 274 32.18 10.47 6.96
N LEU A 275 31.06 10.04 7.55
CA LEU A 275 30.97 9.84 9.00
C LEU A 275 31.86 8.70 9.50
N ARG A 276 32.11 7.71 8.65
CA ARG A 276 32.81 6.47 8.98
C ARG A 276 33.58 5.96 7.77
N ASP A 277 34.90 6.02 7.83
CA ASP A 277 35.81 5.53 6.79
C ASP A 277 35.85 4.00 6.71
N ASP A 278 35.48 3.31 7.79
CA ASP A 278 35.38 1.86 7.87
C ASP A 278 34.04 1.30 7.32
N VAL A 279 33.06 2.15 6.99
CA VAL A 279 31.76 1.73 6.47
C VAL A 279 31.61 2.09 5.00
N LYS A 280 31.42 1.08 4.14
CA LYS A 280 31.12 1.29 2.72
C LYS A 280 29.62 1.36 2.48
N ILE A 281 29.12 2.53 2.08
CA ILE A 281 27.75 2.70 1.57
C ILE A 281 27.77 2.56 0.05
N GLN A 282 26.91 1.70 -0.50
CA GLN A 282 26.81 1.44 -1.93
C GLN A 282 25.34 1.52 -2.39
N PRO A 283 25.04 2.27 -3.46
CA PRO A 283 23.69 2.30 -4.02
C PRO A 283 23.39 1.01 -4.79
N THR A 284 22.12 0.62 -4.85
CA THR A 284 21.60 -0.39 -5.77
C THR A 284 20.39 0.15 -6.53
N LEU A 285 20.15 -0.34 -7.75
CA LEU A 285 19.02 0.06 -8.57
C LEU A 285 18.55 -1.13 -9.39
N ILE A 286 17.35 -1.61 -9.13
CA ILE A 286 16.91 -2.89 -9.68
C ILE A 286 16.80 -2.90 -11.22
N TYR A 287 16.58 -1.76 -11.87
CA TYR A 287 16.50 -1.71 -13.34
C TYR A 287 17.79 -2.16 -14.05
N THR A 288 18.94 -2.17 -13.36
CA THR A 288 20.19 -2.70 -13.93
C THR A 288 20.09 -4.20 -14.25
N SER A 289 19.25 -4.95 -13.53
CA SER A 289 19.03 -6.39 -13.78
C SER A 289 18.17 -6.68 -15.01
N LEU A 290 17.52 -5.68 -15.62
CA LEU A 290 16.82 -5.86 -16.89
C LEU A 290 17.79 -6.02 -18.08
N GLY A 291 19.10 -5.84 -17.86
CA GLY A 291 20.15 -6.07 -18.86
C GLY A 291 20.11 -5.11 -20.04
N ARG A 292 19.54 -3.92 -19.84
CA ARG A 292 19.42 -2.88 -20.87
C ARG A 292 20.08 -1.60 -20.35
N ALA A 293 20.69 -0.85 -21.25
CA ALA A 293 21.14 0.50 -20.93
C ALA A 293 19.92 1.41 -20.80
N PHE A 294 19.95 2.30 -19.80
CA PHE A 294 18.92 3.30 -19.59
C PHE A 294 19.53 4.58 -19.02
N SER A 295 18.99 5.73 -19.42
CA SER A 295 19.58 7.03 -19.11
C SER A 295 21.08 7.06 -19.46
N ASN A 296 21.96 7.37 -18.50
CA ASN A 296 23.42 7.36 -18.68
C ASN A 296 24.10 6.10 -18.09
N ARG A 297 23.35 5.02 -17.83
CA ARG A 297 23.88 3.78 -17.25
C ARG A 297 23.98 2.69 -18.32
N PRO A 298 25.12 2.00 -18.46
CA PRO A 298 25.24 0.85 -19.35
C PRO A 298 24.42 -0.33 -18.83
N ALA A 299 24.15 -1.30 -19.71
CA ALA A 299 23.60 -2.59 -19.28
C ALA A 299 24.55 -3.27 -18.28
N CYS A 300 23.98 -3.99 -17.31
CA CYS A 300 24.75 -4.75 -16.31
C CYS A 300 24.43 -6.26 -16.46
N PRO A 301 25.21 -7.00 -17.27
CA PRO A 301 25.00 -8.43 -17.49
C PRO A 301 25.05 -9.26 -16.19
N GLU A 302 25.88 -8.84 -15.23
CA GLU A 302 26.04 -9.52 -13.94
C GLU A 302 24.76 -9.41 -13.10
N ASP A 303 24.16 -8.22 -13.01
CA ASP A 303 22.90 -8.01 -12.29
C ASP A 303 21.75 -8.83 -12.95
N ARG A 304 21.73 -8.90 -14.30
CA ARG A 304 20.74 -9.73 -15.03
C ARG A 304 20.93 -11.21 -14.72
N SER A 305 22.16 -11.69 -14.77
CA SER A 305 22.49 -13.10 -14.55
C SER A 305 22.12 -13.55 -13.14
N HIS A 306 22.41 -12.74 -12.12
CA HIS A 306 22.00 -13.02 -10.75
C HIS A 306 20.47 -13.13 -10.61
N MET A 307 19.75 -12.19 -11.22
CA MET A 307 18.28 -12.21 -11.19
C MET A 307 17.70 -13.45 -11.89
N ALA A 308 18.20 -13.79 -13.08
CA ALA A 308 17.78 -14.97 -13.83
C ALA A 308 18.02 -16.28 -13.05
N GLU A 309 19.15 -16.39 -12.33
CA GLU A 309 19.42 -17.55 -11.47
C GLU A 309 18.51 -17.60 -10.24
N PHE A 310 18.26 -16.45 -9.59
CA PHE A 310 17.38 -16.40 -8.42
C PHE A 310 15.91 -16.71 -8.78
N LEU A 311 15.44 -16.26 -9.96
CA LEU A 311 14.10 -16.53 -10.49
C LEU A 311 13.75 -18.02 -10.50
N LYS A 312 14.72 -18.89 -10.78
CA LYS A 312 14.54 -20.35 -10.77
C LYS A 312 14.11 -20.90 -9.41
N LYS A 313 14.42 -20.20 -8.32
CA LYS A 313 14.09 -20.60 -6.93
C LYS A 313 12.73 -20.09 -6.47
N VAL A 314 12.23 -18.99 -7.06
CA VAL A 314 11.02 -18.29 -6.59
C VAL A 314 9.77 -19.20 -6.52
N PRO A 315 9.45 -20.02 -7.55
CA PRO A 315 8.28 -20.90 -7.48
C PRO A 315 8.34 -21.87 -6.29
N GLY A 316 9.53 -22.40 -5.98
CA GLY A 316 9.76 -23.29 -4.84
C GLY A 316 9.60 -22.59 -3.50
N LEU A 317 10.18 -21.38 -3.37
CA LEU A 317 10.06 -20.55 -2.17
C LEU A 317 8.60 -20.16 -1.89
N VAL A 318 7.86 -19.70 -2.91
CA VAL A 318 6.44 -19.35 -2.78
C VAL A 318 5.61 -20.55 -2.32
N SER A 319 5.83 -21.72 -2.94
CA SER A 319 5.13 -22.95 -2.57
C SER A 319 5.43 -23.41 -1.14
N GLU A 320 6.67 -23.26 -0.67
CA GLU A 320 7.04 -23.57 0.70
C GLU A 320 6.41 -22.60 1.71
N LEU A 321 6.51 -21.31 1.43
CA LEU A 321 6.04 -20.26 2.33
C LEU A 321 4.50 -20.28 2.44
N ARG A 322 3.79 -20.56 1.35
CA ARG A 322 2.33 -20.76 1.39
C ARG A 322 1.94 -21.97 2.23
N ARG A 323 2.63 -23.11 2.07
CA ARG A 323 2.36 -24.32 2.88
C ARG A 323 2.58 -24.10 4.38
N LYS A 324 3.51 -23.22 4.75
CA LYS A 324 3.83 -22.89 6.15
C LYS A 324 2.99 -21.74 6.71
N GLU A 325 2.07 -21.18 5.94
CA GLU A 325 1.38 -19.91 6.26
C GLU A 325 2.35 -18.75 6.58
N ALA A 326 3.61 -18.88 6.13
CA ALA A 326 4.71 -17.98 6.42
C ALA A 326 4.92 -16.94 5.30
N LEU A 327 4.24 -17.10 4.16
CA LEU A 327 4.23 -16.10 3.09
C LEU A 327 3.23 -14.99 3.43
N LEU A 328 3.73 -13.91 4.01
CA LEU A 328 3.00 -12.65 4.07
C LEU A 328 3.29 -11.88 2.77
N ILE A 329 2.63 -12.30 1.68
CA ILE A 329 2.45 -11.40 0.55
C ILE A 329 1.40 -10.39 0.96
N THR A 330 1.82 -9.14 1.07
CA THR A 330 0.91 -8.03 1.17
C THR A 330 0.21 -7.81 -0.16
N THR A 331 -0.92 -8.48 -0.38
CA THR A 331 -2.11 -7.65 -0.52
C THR A 331 -2.13 -6.84 0.77
N TYR A 332 -2.06 -5.51 0.70
CA TYR A 332 -2.64 -4.68 1.77
C TYR A 332 -3.87 -5.44 2.24
N ARG A 333 -3.89 -5.92 3.49
CA ARG A 333 -5.00 -6.70 4.01
C ARG A 333 -6.26 -5.87 3.73
N LEU A 334 -6.96 -6.15 2.62
CA LEU A 334 -8.39 -6.29 2.66
C LEU A 334 -8.54 -7.35 3.75
N ALA A 335 -8.75 -6.87 4.96
CA ALA A 335 -8.91 -7.75 6.10
C ALA A 335 -10.18 -8.54 5.80
N LYS A 336 -10.00 -9.72 5.23
CA LYS A 336 -10.96 -10.80 5.29
C LYS A 336 -10.98 -11.25 6.74
N PHE A 337 -11.56 -10.44 7.62
CA PHE A 337 -12.10 -10.94 8.88
C PHE A 337 -13.40 -11.66 8.53
N ILE A 338 -13.28 -12.88 7.98
CA ILE A 338 -14.28 -13.89 8.28
C ILE A 338 -13.83 -14.51 9.60
N THR A 339 -13.96 -13.76 10.69
CA THR A 339 -14.35 -14.40 11.93
C THR A 339 -15.85 -14.57 11.81
N ARG A 340 -16.28 -15.78 11.45
CA ARG A 340 -17.52 -16.33 12.00
C ARG A 340 -17.36 -16.35 13.52
N ALA A 341 -17.50 -15.20 14.17
CA ALA A 341 -18.03 -15.19 15.52
C ALA A 341 -19.49 -15.60 15.39
N PRO A 342 -19.99 -16.52 16.22
CA PRO A 342 -21.41 -16.84 16.22
C PRO A 342 -22.17 -15.53 16.41
N VAL A 343 -23.21 -15.33 15.59
CA VAL A 343 -24.28 -14.36 15.89
C VAL A 343 -24.60 -14.54 17.37
N HIS A 344 -24.18 -13.59 18.20
CA HIS A 344 -24.53 -13.66 19.60
C HIS A 344 -26.06 -13.60 19.64
N PRO A 345 -26.74 -14.57 20.28
CA PRO A 345 -28.19 -14.62 20.21
C PRO A 345 -28.76 -13.37 20.88
N SER A 346 -29.76 -12.78 20.22
CA SER A 346 -30.72 -11.81 20.76
C SER A 346 -30.19 -10.46 21.27
N ILE A 347 -30.07 -9.47 20.38
CA ILE A 347 -30.62 -8.13 20.65
C ILE A 347 -32.00 -8.08 19.98
N THR A 348 -32.91 -8.96 20.41
CA THR A 348 -34.31 -8.98 19.97
C THR A 348 -35.21 -8.13 20.86
N ALA A 349 -34.63 -7.23 21.67
CA ALA A 349 -35.39 -6.21 22.38
C ALA A 349 -34.60 -4.90 22.34
N MET A 350 -34.93 -4.02 21.39
CA MET A 350 -34.66 -2.60 21.57
C MET A 350 -35.35 -2.18 22.86
N SER A 351 -34.61 -1.60 23.81
CA SER A 351 -35.25 -0.90 24.93
C SER A 351 -36.15 0.19 24.31
N PRO A 352 -37.47 0.21 24.59
CA PRO A 352 -38.38 1.18 24.00
C PRO A 352 -38.09 2.62 24.45
N ASP A 353 -37.29 2.79 25.50
CA ASP A 353 -36.99 4.09 26.10
C ASP A 353 -35.62 4.61 25.63
N ILE A 354 -35.65 5.62 24.76
CA ILE A 354 -34.48 6.42 24.38
C ILE A 354 -34.02 7.21 25.62
N PRO A 355 -32.75 7.13 26.04
CA PRO A 355 -32.28 7.80 27.24
C PRO A 355 -32.28 9.33 27.06
N LYS A 356 -32.34 10.07 28.18
CA LYS A 356 -32.24 11.54 28.14
C LYS A 356 -30.84 12.02 27.75
N THR A 357 -29.82 11.22 28.01
CA THR A 357 -28.41 11.52 27.74
C THR A 357 -27.71 10.33 27.09
N MET A 358 -26.66 10.62 26.32
CA MET A 358 -25.78 9.66 25.67
C MET A 358 -24.32 10.09 25.81
N LYS A 359 -23.40 9.15 25.63
CA LYS A 359 -21.98 9.45 25.44
C LYS A 359 -21.69 9.85 24.01
N ALA A 360 -20.86 10.87 23.86
CA ALA A 360 -20.35 11.33 22.58
C ALA A 360 -18.92 11.87 22.69
N LEU A 361 -18.12 11.74 21.63
CA LEU A 361 -16.81 12.36 21.53
C LEU A 361 -16.96 13.82 21.10
N VAL A 362 -16.69 14.74 22.01
CA VAL A 362 -16.93 16.17 21.85
C VAL A 362 -15.63 16.95 21.71
N THR A 363 -15.53 17.87 20.76
CA THR A 363 -14.37 18.74 20.54
C THR A 363 -14.13 19.71 21.72
N GLN A 364 -12.87 19.94 22.04
CA GLN A 364 -12.43 20.81 23.14
C GLN A 364 -11.71 22.07 22.62
N ALA A 365 -11.62 23.11 23.46
CA ALA A 365 -10.97 24.37 23.12
C ALA A 365 -9.45 24.25 22.87
N ASP A 366 -8.81 23.23 23.45
CA ASP A 366 -7.38 22.94 23.32
C ASP A 366 -7.04 22.07 22.10
N LYS A 367 -7.96 21.96 21.13
CA LYS A 367 -7.82 21.12 19.92
C LYS A 367 -7.66 19.63 20.23
N THR A 368 -8.28 19.17 21.31
CA THR A 368 -8.50 17.76 21.63
C THR A 368 -9.98 17.40 21.51
N ALA A 369 -10.32 16.15 21.81
CA ALA A 369 -11.70 15.72 21.98
C ALA A 369 -11.83 14.84 23.23
N LYS A 370 -12.99 14.88 23.87
CA LYS A 370 -13.26 14.13 25.11
C LYS A 370 -14.63 13.48 25.05
N VAL A 371 -14.74 12.26 25.54
CA VAL A 371 -16.03 11.60 25.73
C VAL A 371 -16.79 12.30 26.85
N GLN A 372 -18.02 12.73 26.56
CA GLN A 372 -18.89 13.44 27.50
C GLN A 372 -20.31 12.87 27.44
N ASP A 373 -21.00 12.91 28.58
CA ASP A 373 -22.45 12.69 28.63
C ASP A 373 -23.17 13.97 28.17
N ILE A 374 -23.91 13.88 27.07
CA ILE A 374 -24.65 14.98 26.45
C ILE A 374 -26.11 14.56 26.21
N PRO A 375 -27.06 15.50 25.99
CA PRO A 375 -28.43 15.13 25.65
C PRO A 375 -28.51 14.29 24.37
N VAL A 376 -29.39 13.28 24.35
CA VAL A 376 -29.77 12.62 23.08
C VAL A 376 -30.52 13.64 22.23
N PRO A 377 -30.17 13.79 20.93
CA PRO A 377 -30.76 14.84 20.12
C PRO A 377 -32.21 14.49 19.74
N THR A 378 -33.06 15.51 19.62
CA THR A 378 -34.41 15.38 19.07
C THR A 378 -34.35 15.39 17.53
N ILE A 379 -35.22 14.62 16.88
CA ILE A 379 -35.33 14.56 15.43
C ILE A 379 -36.46 15.44 14.91
N ASP A 380 -36.26 15.99 13.71
CA ASP A 380 -37.31 16.69 12.97
C ASP A 380 -38.22 15.69 12.21
N ASP A 381 -39.25 16.21 11.55
CA ASP A 381 -40.28 15.42 10.87
C ASP A 381 -39.74 14.49 9.76
N ASP A 382 -38.61 14.85 9.14
CA ASP A 382 -37.98 14.15 8.00
C ASP A 382 -36.68 13.42 8.38
N GLU A 383 -36.36 13.35 9.68
CA GLU A 383 -35.13 12.76 10.18
C GLU A 383 -35.36 11.40 10.86
N VAL A 384 -34.29 10.65 11.06
CA VAL A 384 -34.26 9.45 11.90
C VAL A 384 -33.22 9.59 13.00
N LEU A 385 -33.50 8.95 14.13
CA LEU A 385 -32.53 8.74 15.21
C LEU A 385 -32.05 7.30 15.12
N VAL A 386 -30.74 7.10 15.07
CA VAL A 386 -30.13 5.78 14.96
C VAL A 386 -29.28 5.53 16.20
N ARG A 387 -29.50 4.40 16.87
CA ARG A 387 -28.59 3.89 17.89
C ARG A 387 -27.38 3.27 17.18
N THR A 388 -26.22 3.89 17.31
CA THR A 388 -25.00 3.45 16.63
C THR A 388 -24.51 2.12 17.21
N VAL A 389 -23.90 1.31 16.36
CA VAL A 389 -23.27 0.03 16.72
C VAL A 389 -21.81 0.02 16.26
N ALA A 390 -21.53 0.54 15.06
CA ALA A 390 -20.18 0.66 14.54
C ALA A 390 -19.96 2.03 13.87
N LEU A 391 -18.69 2.47 13.85
CA LEU A 391 -18.23 3.76 13.35
C LEU A 391 -17.02 3.53 12.43
N ALA A 392 -16.82 4.39 11.43
CA ALA A 392 -15.61 4.36 10.62
C ALA A 392 -14.85 5.71 10.69
N GLN A 393 -13.52 5.62 10.72
CA GLN A 393 -12.66 6.79 10.80
C GLN A 393 -12.26 7.29 9.42
N ASN A 394 -12.39 8.60 9.22
CA ASN A 394 -11.94 9.33 8.06
C ASN A 394 -10.83 10.33 8.44
N PRO A 395 -9.97 10.73 7.48
CA PRO A 395 -9.02 11.81 7.72
C PRO A 395 -9.69 13.13 8.12
N THR A 396 -10.95 13.34 7.78
CA THR A 396 -11.69 14.55 8.17
C THR A 396 -11.90 14.63 9.68
N ASP A 397 -12.09 13.50 10.38
CA ASP A 397 -12.48 13.51 11.79
C ASP A 397 -11.38 14.11 12.68
N TRP A 398 -10.12 13.71 12.49
CA TRP A 398 -9.00 14.32 13.23
C TRP A 398 -8.66 15.73 12.72
N LYS A 399 -8.90 16.03 11.44
CA LYS A 399 -8.67 17.37 10.87
C LYS A 399 -9.63 18.40 11.45
N PHE A 400 -10.89 18.04 11.68
CA PHE A 400 -11.87 18.93 12.34
C PHE A 400 -11.43 19.29 13.76
N ILE A 401 -10.93 18.30 14.51
CA ILE A 401 -10.41 18.50 15.87
C ILE A 401 -9.19 19.45 15.87
N LYS A 402 -8.20 19.20 14.99
CA LYS A 402 -6.92 19.94 15.00
C LYS A 402 -6.94 21.30 14.29
N ASN A 403 -7.74 21.46 13.23
CA ASN A 403 -7.57 22.56 12.28
C ASN A 403 -8.78 23.51 12.13
N ILE A 404 -10.00 23.07 12.45
CA ILE A 404 -11.23 23.88 12.28
C ILE A 404 -11.76 24.34 13.65
N THR A 405 -11.83 23.42 14.61
CA THR A 405 -12.16 23.62 16.04
C THR A 405 -13.40 24.48 16.32
N ASN A 406 -14.59 23.94 16.06
CA ASN A 406 -15.83 24.38 16.70
C ASN A 406 -15.97 23.66 18.04
N VAL A 407 -15.76 24.34 19.16
CA VAL A 407 -15.79 23.75 20.51
C VAL A 407 -17.19 23.25 20.87
N GLY A 408 -17.28 22.10 21.54
CA GLY A 408 -18.56 21.54 21.99
C GLY A 408 -19.34 20.77 20.93
N THR A 409 -18.73 20.48 19.78
CA THR A 409 -19.39 19.75 18.68
C THR A 409 -19.06 18.27 18.70
N ILE A 410 -19.97 17.44 18.21
CA ILE A 410 -19.83 15.97 18.19
C ILE A 410 -18.95 15.57 17.01
N CYS A 411 -17.93 14.73 17.23
CA CYS A 411 -16.99 14.26 16.22
C CYS A 411 -17.56 13.13 15.34
N GLY A 412 -16.86 12.80 14.26
CA GLY A 412 -17.12 11.58 13.49
C GLY A 412 -18.11 11.74 12.35
N CYS A 413 -17.83 11.12 11.21
CA CYS A 413 -18.70 11.15 10.05
C CYS A 413 -19.51 9.88 9.85
N ASP A 414 -18.87 8.70 9.93
CA ASP A 414 -19.46 7.47 9.41
C ASP A 414 -19.98 6.56 10.50
N TRP A 415 -21.14 5.94 10.27
CA TRP A 415 -21.83 5.11 11.26
C TRP A 415 -22.68 4.00 10.62
N SER A 416 -22.92 2.93 11.39
CA SER A 416 -23.98 1.96 11.17
C SER A 416 -24.66 1.61 12.49
N GLY A 417 -25.96 1.34 12.45
CA GLY A 417 -26.74 1.05 13.65
C GLY A 417 -28.18 0.63 13.37
N TYR A 418 -29.02 0.71 14.40
CA TYR A 418 -30.44 0.41 14.30
C TYR A 418 -31.28 1.68 14.47
N VAL A 419 -32.30 1.86 13.62
CA VAL A 419 -33.22 2.99 13.75
C VAL A 419 -33.95 2.91 15.09
N ALA A 420 -33.79 3.92 15.93
CA ALA A 420 -34.44 4.04 17.24
C ALA A 420 -35.73 4.88 17.17
N GLN A 421 -35.77 5.88 16.28
CA GLN A 421 -36.93 6.76 16.11
C GLN A 421 -37.00 7.26 14.66
N VAL A 422 -38.21 7.48 14.15
CA VAL A 422 -38.48 8.06 12.83
C VAL A 422 -39.36 9.30 12.96
N GLY A 423 -39.08 10.33 12.16
CA GLY A 423 -39.92 11.51 12.04
C GLY A 423 -41.25 11.18 11.36
N LYS A 424 -42.26 12.04 11.54
CA LYS A 424 -43.64 11.75 11.10
C LYS A 424 -43.81 11.67 9.57
N ASN A 425 -42.88 12.23 8.80
CA ASN A 425 -42.89 12.20 7.34
C ASN A 425 -42.04 11.06 6.77
N VAL A 426 -41.32 10.32 7.63
CA VAL A 426 -40.42 9.24 7.21
C VAL A 426 -41.22 7.95 7.00
N SER A 427 -41.22 7.47 5.76
CA SER A 427 -41.85 6.19 5.38
C SER A 427 -40.84 5.04 5.22
N ASN A 428 -39.55 5.37 5.07
CA ASN A 428 -38.43 4.45 5.00
C ASN A 428 -37.15 5.21 5.45
N PRO A 429 -36.32 4.68 6.37
CA PRO A 429 -36.42 3.38 7.05
C PRO A 429 -37.41 3.34 8.21
N SER A 430 -37.67 2.14 8.77
CA SER A 430 -38.54 1.91 9.95
C SER A 430 -37.75 1.68 11.23
N VAL A 431 -38.35 1.90 12.39
CA VAL A 431 -37.76 1.57 13.69
C VAL A 431 -37.35 0.09 13.74
N GLY A 432 -36.11 -0.17 14.14
CA GLY A 432 -35.50 -1.51 14.16
C GLY A 432 -34.72 -1.87 12.89
N ASP A 433 -34.81 -1.10 11.81
CA ASP A 433 -34.04 -1.38 10.61
C ASP A 433 -32.54 -1.20 10.85
N HIS A 434 -31.74 -2.15 10.33
CA HIS A 434 -30.29 -2.00 10.21
C HIS A 434 -29.97 -1.02 9.09
N VAL A 435 -29.32 0.07 9.45
CA VAL A 435 -29.03 1.19 8.56
C VAL A 435 -27.58 1.65 8.69
N ALA A 436 -27.09 2.33 7.66
CA ALA A 436 -25.80 3.01 7.68
C ALA A 436 -25.86 4.33 6.92
N GLY A 437 -24.88 5.18 7.14
CA GLY A 437 -24.81 6.49 6.51
C GLY A 437 -23.61 7.30 6.98
N PHE A 438 -23.64 8.59 6.65
CA PHE A 438 -22.64 9.55 7.11
C PHE A 438 -23.31 10.86 7.53
N VAL A 439 -22.67 11.57 8.44
CA VAL A 439 -23.01 12.93 8.87
C VAL A 439 -21.76 13.81 8.84
N GLN A 440 -21.93 15.12 8.95
CA GLN A 440 -20.79 16.04 9.05
C GLN A 440 -20.33 16.17 10.51
N GLY A 441 -19.34 15.37 10.90
CA GLY A 441 -18.73 15.44 12.23
C GLY A 441 -17.98 16.75 12.49
N GLY A 442 -17.88 17.14 13.76
CA GLY A 442 -17.12 18.30 14.24
C GLY A 442 -17.74 19.67 13.92
N THR A 443 -19.01 19.69 13.50
CA THR A 443 -19.70 20.92 13.06
C THR A 443 -20.85 21.32 13.97
N TYR A 444 -21.61 20.35 14.49
CA TYR A 444 -22.84 20.61 15.26
C TYR A 444 -22.76 19.99 16.65
N THR A 445 -23.50 20.56 17.61
CA THR A 445 -23.54 20.09 19.00
C THR A 445 -24.47 18.90 19.21
N ASP A 446 -25.32 18.60 18.24
CA ASP A 446 -26.38 17.58 18.27
C ASP A 446 -26.26 16.56 17.12
N ARG A 447 -25.23 16.68 16.26
CA ARG A 447 -25.02 15.83 15.08
C ARG A 447 -23.54 15.50 14.89
N GLY A 448 -23.21 14.22 14.95
CA GLY A 448 -21.90 13.62 14.69
C GLY A 448 -21.95 12.12 14.96
N ALA A 449 -21.15 11.34 14.25
CA ALA A 449 -21.23 9.88 14.26
C ALA A 449 -20.65 9.25 15.54
N TYR A 450 -19.65 9.88 16.16
CA TYR A 450 -18.99 9.34 17.35
C TYR A 450 -19.81 9.62 18.62
N ALA A 451 -21.03 9.09 18.63
CA ALA A 451 -22.02 9.18 19.69
C ALA A 451 -22.88 7.92 19.71
N GLU A 452 -23.46 7.57 20.85
CA GLU A 452 -24.34 6.38 20.96
C GLU A 452 -25.64 6.53 20.15
N TYR A 453 -26.08 7.76 19.89
CA TYR A 453 -27.18 8.06 18.99
C TYR A 453 -26.77 9.16 18.00
N VAL A 454 -27.11 8.96 16.73
CA VAL A 454 -26.90 9.93 15.65
C VAL A 454 -28.23 10.27 15.01
N LYS A 455 -28.51 11.58 14.87
CA LYS A 455 -29.63 12.06 14.06
C LYS A 455 -29.17 12.40 12.64
N THR A 456 -30.01 12.10 11.66
CA THR A 456 -29.70 12.32 10.25
C THR A 456 -30.99 12.42 9.43
N PRO A 457 -31.00 13.17 8.31
CA PRO A 457 -32.09 13.10 7.34
C PRO A 457 -32.32 11.67 6.86
N ALA A 458 -33.58 11.22 6.80
CA ALA A 458 -33.91 9.85 6.41
C ALA A 458 -33.46 9.52 4.98
N GLU A 459 -33.47 10.50 4.08
CA GLU A 459 -33.10 10.35 2.67
C GLU A 459 -31.60 10.07 2.44
N LEU A 460 -30.75 10.38 3.41
CA LEU A 460 -29.30 10.13 3.35
C LEU A 460 -28.90 8.83 4.06
N VAL A 461 -29.89 8.06 4.51
CA VAL A 461 -29.70 6.76 5.15
C VAL A 461 -30.00 5.66 4.15
N TRP A 462 -29.13 4.66 4.08
CA TRP A 462 -29.42 3.45 3.32
C TRP A 462 -29.69 2.29 4.28
N LYS A 463 -30.71 1.51 3.95
CA LYS A 463 -31.05 0.27 4.65
C LYS A 463 -30.11 -0.83 4.20
N VAL A 464 -29.42 -1.45 5.15
CA VAL A 464 -28.52 -2.57 4.87
C VAL A 464 -29.40 -3.79 4.57
N PRO A 465 -29.24 -4.44 3.40
CA PRO A 465 -30.01 -5.64 3.12
C PRO A 465 -29.74 -6.75 4.14
N ASP A 466 -30.79 -7.50 4.48
CA ASP A 466 -30.68 -8.53 5.51
C ASP A 466 -29.57 -9.54 5.16
N GLN A 467 -28.74 -9.84 6.16
CA GLN A 467 -27.68 -10.84 6.06
C GLN A 467 -26.58 -10.54 5.01
N THR A 468 -26.46 -9.30 4.51
CA THR A 468 -25.40 -8.97 3.53
C THR A 468 -24.13 -8.40 4.14
N LEU A 469 -24.23 -7.46 5.09
CA LEU A 469 -23.07 -6.76 5.66
C LEU A 469 -23.20 -6.66 7.19
N SER A 470 -22.09 -6.75 7.91
CA SER A 470 -22.05 -6.43 9.35
C SER A 470 -22.17 -4.91 9.58
N HIS A 471 -22.34 -4.47 10.83
CA HIS A 471 -22.31 -3.04 11.14
C HIS A 471 -20.94 -2.41 10.84
N GLU A 472 -19.85 -3.11 11.13
CA GLU A 472 -18.48 -2.65 10.88
C GLU A 472 -18.21 -2.48 9.38
N GLU A 473 -18.68 -3.42 8.55
CA GLU A 473 -18.58 -3.34 7.09
C GLU A 473 -19.46 -2.22 6.53
N ALA A 474 -20.72 -2.12 6.99
CA ALA A 474 -21.64 -1.10 6.53
C ALA A 474 -21.17 0.33 6.92
N ALA A 475 -20.55 0.50 8.09
CA ALA A 475 -20.01 1.78 8.53
C ALA A 475 -18.88 2.29 7.62
N THR A 476 -18.19 1.42 6.86
CA THR A 476 -17.14 1.87 5.93
C THR A 476 -17.69 2.49 4.66
N MET A 477 -19.00 2.36 4.40
CA MET A 477 -19.69 2.86 3.21
C MET A 477 -20.35 4.22 3.47
N GLY A 478 -19.72 5.06 4.29
CA GLY A 478 -20.16 6.41 4.60
C GLY A 478 -19.53 7.46 3.69
N CYS A 479 -18.88 8.45 4.29
CA CYS A 479 -18.35 9.66 3.67
C CYS A 479 -17.49 9.36 2.44
N SER A 480 -16.58 8.38 2.53
CA SER A 480 -15.67 8.04 1.42
C SER A 480 -16.42 7.43 0.22
N PHE A 481 -17.35 6.52 0.46
CA PHE A 481 -18.18 5.91 -0.57
C PHE A 481 -19.05 6.95 -1.29
N TRP A 482 -19.76 7.79 -0.53
CA TRP A 482 -20.61 8.83 -1.09
C TRP A 482 -19.81 9.93 -1.80
N THR A 483 -18.60 10.24 -1.33
CA THR A 483 -17.68 11.14 -2.03
C THR A 483 -17.26 10.56 -3.38
N ALA A 484 -16.94 9.26 -3.43
CA ALA A 484 -16.65 8.56 -4.68
C ALA A 484 -17.86 8.54 -5.61
N ALA A 485 -19.05 8.17 -5.12
CA ALA A 485 -20.28 8.17 -5.91
C ALA A 485 -20.61 9.56 -6.47
N GLN A 486 -20.49 10.61 -5.67
CA GLN A 486 -20.68 11.98 -6.12
C GLN A 486 -19.64 12.39 -7.17
N ALA A 487 -18.37 12.04 -6.99
CA ALA A 487 -17.32 12.36 -7.95
C ALA A 487 -17.52 11.64 -9.30
N LEU A 488 -17.90 10.36 -9.25
CA LEU A 488 -18.04 9.49 -10.42
C LEU A 488 -19.35 9.77 -11.18
N PHE A 489 -20.49 9.82 -10.50
CA PHE A 489 -21.80 9.73 -11.16
C PHE A 489 -22.57 11.05 -11.21
N HIS A 490 -22.22 12.05 -10.39
CA HIS A 490 -22.97 13.30 -10.40
C HIS A 490 -22.87 14.00 -11.78
N PRO A 491 -23.99 14.49 -12.36
CA PRO A 491 -24.00 15.05 -13.73
C PRO A 491 -23.08 16.26 -13.95
N THR A 492 -22.64 16.91 -12.87
CA THR A 492 -21.71 18.06 -12.91
C THR A 492 -20.29 17.72 -12.45
N ARG A 493 -19.96 16.42 -12.36
CA ARG A 493 -18.62 15.90 -12.01
C ARG A 493 -18.09 15.06 -13.17
N LEU A 494 -17.77 13.78 -12.97
CA LEU A 494 -17.33 12.90 -14.07
C LEU A 494 -18.51 12.38 -14.92
N ALA A 495 -19.74 12.44 -14.39
CA ALA A 495 -20.96 12.06 -15.10
C ALA A 495 -20.89 10.68 -15.77
N LEU A 496 -20.24 9.72 -15.10
CA LEU A 496 -20.16 8.34 -15.55
C LEU A 496 -21.53 7.66 -15.48
N VAL A 497 -21.68 6.57 -16.23
CA VAL A 497 -22.89 5.73 -16.17
C VAL A 497 -23.04 5.16 -14.76
N GLU A 498 -24.14 5.48 -14.10
CA GLU A 498 -24.44 5.02 -12.75
C GLU A 498 -24.88 3.54 -12.74
N PRO A 499 -24.28 2.69 -11.88
CA PRO A 499 -24.71 1.31 -11.72
C PRO A 499 -26.19 1.18 -11.32
N PRO A 500 -26.89 0.10 -11.71
CA PRO A 500 -26.37 -1.11 -12.36
C PRO A 500 -26.24 -0.99 -13.88
N ALA A 501 -26.54 0.16 -14.47
CA ALA A 501 -26.33 0.38 -15.89
C ALA A 501 -24.83 0.23 -16.22
N LYS A 502 -24.56 -0.30 -17.41
CA LYS A 502 -23.21 -0.52 -17.90
C LYS A 502 -22.96 0.39 -19.09
N VAL A 503 -21.72 0.82 -19.25
CA VAL A 503 -21.28 1.51 -20.46
C VAL A 503 -21.44 0.57 -21.66
N ASP A 504 -21.98 1.08 -22.76
CA ASP A 504 -22.17 0.31 -24.00
C ASP A 504 -20.83 0.01 -24.72
N LYS A 505 -19.78 0.72 -24.32
CA LYS A 505 -18.41 0.55 -24.82
C LYS A 505 -17.45 0.60 -23.64
N GLU A 506 -16.33 -0.09 -23.77
CA GLU A 506 -15.32 -0.19 -22.72
C GLU A 506 -14.62 1.16 -22.46
N GLU A 507 -14.94 1.79 -21.34
CA GLU A 507 -14.38 3.05 -20.87
C GLU A 507 -13.47 2.83 -19.65
N TRP A 508 -12.32 3.51 -19.61
CA TRP A 508 -11.35 3.39 -18.51
C TRP A 508 -11.30 4.68 -17.71
N VAL A 509 -11.41 4.55 -16.38
CA VAL A 509 -11.30 5.66 -15.43
C VAL A 509 -10.16 5.38 -14.48
N MET A 510 -9.17 6.27 -14.45
CA MET A 510 -8.04 6.18 -13.52
C MET A 510 -8.43 6.78 -12.17
N ILE A 511 -8.44 5.96 -11.12
CA ILE A 511 -8.63 6.39 -9.73
C ILE A 511 -7.28 6.33 -9.00
N TYR A 512 -6.87 7.42 -8.35
CA TYR A 512 -5.56 7.55 -7.69
C TYR A 512 -5.72 7.76 -6.16
N GLY A 513 -5.10 6.90 -5.33
CA GLY A 513 -4.85 7.18 -3.90
C GLY A 513 -5.61 6.38 -2.80
N GLY A 514 -5.84 5.06 -2.94
CA GLY A 514 -6.54 4.28 -1.91
C GLY A 514 -5.67 3.74 -0.77
N SER A 515 -5.89 4.17 0.49
CA SER A 515 -5.44 3.45 1.69
C SER A 515 -6.32 3.78 2.91
N GLY A 516 -7.04 2.80 3.46
CA GLY A 516 -7.82 2.96 4.70
C GLY A 516 -8.04 1.62 5.41
N LYS A 517 -8.04 1.62 6.75
CA LYS A 517 -8.32 0.47 7.63
C LYS A 517 -9.40 0.91 8.63
N CYS A 518 -10.34 0.03 8.99
CA CYS A 518 -11.29 0.25 10.08
C CYS A 518 -10.75 -0.15 11.45
N LEU A 519 -11.28 0.50 12.49
CA LEU A 519 -11.09 0.22 13.92
C LEU A 519 -12.48 0.02 14.55
N SER A 520 -12.56 -0.83 15.58
CA SER A 520 -13.75 -1.09 16.39
C SER A 520 -13.98 0.01 17.44
N PHE A 521 -15.20 0.05 18.02
CA PHE A 521 -15.58 1.04 19.04
C PHE A 521 -14.78 0.90 20.35
N GLU A 522 -14.29 -0.29 20.66
CA GLU A 522 -13.41 -0.54 21.82
C GLU A 522 -11.95 -0.11 21.57
N GLU A 523 -11.56 0.05 20.30
CA GLU A 523 -10.25 0.56 19.88
C GLU A 523 -10.19 2.09 19.80
N LEU A 524 -11.34 2.76 19.96
CA LEU A 524 -11.54 4.23 19.99
C LEU A 524 -11.56 4.75 21.44
#